data_AF-A0A8G1ZEB2-F1
#
_entry.id   AF-A0A8G1ZEB2-F1
#
_cell.length_a   1.000
_cell.length_b   1.000
_cell.length_c   1.000
_cell.angle_alpha   90.00
_cell.angle_beta   90.00
_cell.angle_gamma   90.00
#
_symmetry.space_group_name_H-M   'P 1'
#
loop_
_entity.id
_entity.type
_entity.pdbx_description
1 polymer ?
#
loop_
_entity_poly.entity_id
_entity_poly.type
_entity_poly.pdbx_seq_one_letter_code
_entity_poly.pdbx_strand_id
1 'polypeptide(L)'
;MCDDRTDQEIEALLLSRRDFGLIAGSLGLSVTVPAGAAGLKLSERDVVVATADGNADAYLVSPTRGKHPAVIIWPDIYGLRPAFRDMARRLAGSGYAVLVVNPFYRSTKAPVIIPACAEPDSRGGFPN
;
A
#
# COMPACT_ATOMS: atom_id res chain seq x y z
N MET A 1 32.67 -19.41 -2.16
CA MET A 1 32.96 -19.90 -0.80
C MET A 1 31.71 -20.64 -0.37
N CYS A 2 31.66 -21.93 -0.67
CA CYS A 2 30.68 -22.87 -0.12
C CYS A 2 31.48 -23.67 0.89
N ASP A 3 31.31 -23.38 2.17
CA ASP A 3 31.98 -24.13 3.23
C ASP A 3 31.02 -25.18 3.77
N ASP A 4 31.56 -26.30 4.24
CA ASP A 4 30.83 -27.47 4.76
C ASP A 4 29.83 -27.13 5.90
N ARG A 5 29.94 -25.93 6.46
CA ARG A 5 29.02 -25.38 7.46
C ARG A 5 27.62 -25.12 6.92
N THR A 6 27.50 -24.66 5.68
CA THR A 6 26.19 -24.40 5.04
C THR A 6 25.43 -25.70 4.80
N ASP A 7 26.14 -26.74 4.40
CA ASP A 7 25.54 -28.05 4.15
C ASP A 7 25.12 -28.74 5.46
N GLN A 8 25.88 -28.55 6.54
CA GLN A 8 25.49 -29.00 7.88
C GLN A 8 24.26 -28.27 8.43
N GLU A 9 24.09 -26.98 8.14
CA GLU A 9 22.90 -26.21 8.53
C GLU A 9 21.64 -26.65 7.74
N ILE A 10 21.80 -27.03 6.47
CA ILE A 10 20.73 -27.59 5.64
C ILE A 10 20.33 -28.99 6.13
N GLU A 11 21.31 -29.83 6.47
CA GLU A 11 21.09 -31.18 7.06
C GLU A 11 20.40 -31.10 8.44
N ALA A 12 20.78 -30.13 9.28
CA ALA A 12 20.13 -29.90 10.58
C ALA A 12 18.67 -29.42 10.47
N LEU A 13 18.31 -28.85 9.31
CA LEU A 13 16.95 -28.41 8.97
C LEU A 13 16.21 -29.41 8.08
N LEU A 14 16.68 -30.66 7.95
CA LEU A 14 15.97 -31.75 7.26
C LEU A 14 14.74 -32.20 8.03
N LEU A 15 13.80 -31.28 8.16
CA LEU A 15 12.44 -31.56 8.55
C LEU A 15 11.81 -32.36 7.42
N SER A 16 11.49 -33.62 7.70
CA SER A 16 10.77 -34.46 6.75
C SER A 16 9.47 -33.77 6.34
N ARG A 17 9.05 -33.92 5.07
CA ARG A 17 7.77 -33.38 4.56
C ARG A 17 6.55 -33.70 5.45
N ARG A 18 6.65 -34.75 6.27
CA ARG A 18 5.60 -35.19 7.21
C ARG A 18 5.63 -34.45 8.55
N ASP A 19 6.81 -34.00 9.00
CA ASP A 19 6.99 -33.27 10.25
C ASP A 19 6.62 -31.79 10.10
N PHE A 20 6.72 -31.24 8.89
CA PHE A 20 6.28 -29.87 8.58
C PHE A 20 4.79 -29.64 8.89
N GLY A 21 3.93 -30.65 8.65
CA GLY A 21 2.50 -30.57 8.95
C GLY A 21 2.18 -30.54 10.44
N LEU A 22 2.99 -31.20 11.26
CA LEU A 22 2.81 -31.25 12.73
C LEU A 22 3.28 -29.97 13.42
N ILE A 23 4.36 -29.35 12.93
CA ILE A 23 4.86 -28.07 13.47
C ILE A 23 3.96 -26.91 13.03
N ALA A 24 3.49 -26.90 11.78
CA ALA A 24 2.58 -25.86 11.30
C ALA A 24 1.20 -25.88 12.01
N GLY A 25 0.72 -27.05 12.42
CA GLY A 25 -0.58 -27.18 13.10
C GLY A 25 -0.63 -26.62 14.52
N SER A 26 0.49 -26.63 15.25
CA SER A 26 0.52 -26.25 16.68
C SER A 26 0.68 -24.75 16.95
N LEU A 27 1.04 -23.95 15.93
CA LEU A 27 1.10 -22.49 16.02
C LEU A 27 -0.15 -21.78 15.48
N GLY A 28 -1.14 -22.52 14.98
CA GLY A 28 -2.30 -21.98 14.27
C GLY A 28 -3.40 -21.33 15.11
N LEU A 29 -3.37 -21.41 16.44
CA LEU A 29 -4.48 -20.95 17.30
C LEU A 29 -4.24 -19.61 18.04
N SER A 30 -3.09 -18.95 17.86
CA SER A 30 -2.78 -17.70 18.56
C SER A 30 -2.28 -16.57 17.67
N VAL A 31 -2.88 -16.43 16.48
CA VAL A 31 -2.96 -15.12 15.82
C VAL A 31 -4.41 -14.66 15.92
N THR A 32 -4.81 -14.33 17.14
CA THR A 32 -5.91 -13.38 17.32
C THR A 32 -5.40 -12.05 16.77
N VAL A 33 -5.63 -11.82 15.48
CA VAL A 33 -5.54 -10.47 14.91
C VAL A 33 -6.40 -9.60 15.81
N PRO A 34 -5.84 -8.62 16.56
CA PRO A 34 -6.69 -7.73 17.30
C PRO A 34 -7.53 -7.01 16.27
N ALA A 35 -8.85 -7.10 16.45
CA ALA A 35 -9.84 -6.32 15.74
C ALA A 35 -9.67 -4.83 16.08
N GLY A 36 -8.59 -4.22 15.62
CA GLY A 36 -8.47 -2.77 15.42
C GLY A 36 -9.30 -2.30 14.22
N ALA A 37 -10.25 -3.11 13.77
CA ALA A 37 -11.23 -2.80 12.73
C ALA A 37 -12.41 -1.97 13.26
N ALA A 38 -12.29 -1.37 14.46
CA ALA A 38 -13.02 -0.15 14.77
C ALA A 38 -12.32 1.03 14.08
N GLY A 39 -12.33 1.03 12.75
CA GLY A 39 -11.77 2.11 11.95
C GLY A 39 -12.44 3.41 12.38
N LEU A 40 -11.64 4.37 12.86
CA LEU A 40 -12.13 5.71 13.14
C LEU A 40 -12.92 6.21 11.92
N LYS A 41 -14.05 6.88 12.12
CA LYS A 41 -14.79 7.47 11.01
C LYS A 41 -13.86 8.44 10.27
N LEU A 42 -13.48 8.10 9.04
CA LEU A 42 -12.54 8.88 8.22
C LEU A 42 -13.29 9.93 7.40
N SER A 43 -12.65 11.08 7.22
CA SER A 43 -13.02 12.10 6.25
C SER A 43 -11.97 12.10 5.15
N GLU A 44 -12.40 11.84 3.93
CA GLU A 44 -11.58 11.80 2.73
C GLU A 44 -11.97 12.97 1.83
N ARG A 45 -10.99 13.71 1.32
CA ARG A 45 -11.22 14.81 0.39
C ARG A 45 -10.02 15.06 -0.51
N ASP A 46 -10.30 15.38 -1.76
CA ASP A 46 -9.29 15.94 -2.66
C ASP A 46 -9.13 17.43 -2.35
N VAL A 47 -7.89 17.88 -2.20
CA VAL A 47 -7.53 19.25 -1.84
C VAL A 47 -6.54 19.79 -2.87
N VAL A 48 -6.61 21.09 -3.11
CA VAL A 48 -5.66 21.79 -3.95
C VAL A 48 -4.83 22.69 -3.05
N VAL A 49 -3.51 22.49 -3.05
CA VAL A 49 -2.57 23.28 -2.26
C VAL A 49 -1.92 24.30 -3.19
N ALA A 50 -2.10 25.60 -2.90
CA ALA A 50 -1.41 26.65 -3.62
C ALA A 50 0.09 26.62 -3.28
N THR A 51 0.93 26.44 -4.29
CA THR A 51 2.39 26.50 -4.17
C THR A 51 2.91 27.63 -5.07
N ALA A 52 4.16 28.07 -4.85
CA ALA A 52 4.76 29.16 -5.63
C ALA A 52 4.78 28.88 -7.15
N ASP A 53 4.93 27.62 -7.53
CA ASP A 53 5.05 27.19 -8.93
C ASP A 53 3.73 26.68 -9.53
N GLY A 54 2.63 26.73 -8.79
CA GLY A 54 1.31 26.30 -9.26
C GLY A 54 0.44 25.64 -8.21
N ASN A 55 -0.67 25.07 -8.65
CA ASN A 55 -1.63 24.39 -7.78
C ASN A 55 -1.31 22.90 -7.71
N ALA A 56 -0.96 22.41 -6.52
CA ALA A 56 -0.68 21.00 -6.28
C ALA A 56 -1.95 20.25 -5.87
N ASP A 57 -2.41 19.32 -6.72
CA ASP A 57 -3.46 18.38 -6.33
C ASP A 57 -2.92 17.45 -5.24
N ALA A 58 -3.71 17.26 -4.18
CA ALA A 58 -3.40 16.34 -3.11
C ALA A 58 -4.67 15.68 -2.60
N TYR A 59 -4.51 14.55 -1.91
CA TYR A 59 -5.59 13.83 -1.28
C TYR A 59 -5.35 13.81 0.22
N LEU A 60 -6.33 14.32 0.97
CA LEU A 60 -6.27 14.41 2.42
C LEU A 60 -7.27 13.43 3.03
N VAL A 61 -6.77 12.58 3.92
CA VAL A 61 -7.59 11.68 4.71
C VAL A 61 -7.24 11.80 6.18
N SER A 62 -8.24 11.98 7.03
CA SER A 62 -8.04 12.11 8.48
C SER A 62 -9.26 11.60 9.25
N PRO A 63 -9.10 11.18 10.52
CA PRO A 63 -10.24 10.92 11.37
C PRO A 63 -11.12 12.16 11.54
N THR A 64 -12.44 11.97 11.59
CA THR A 64 -13.44 13.06 11.61
C THR A 64 -13.41 13.93 12.86
N ARG A 65 -12.81 13.47 13.96
CA ARG A 65 -12.77 14.19 15.24
C ARG A 65 -11.41 14.00 15.92
N GLY A 66 -10.95 15.02 16.65
CA GLY A 66 -9.71 14.98 17.43
C GLY A 66 -8.51 15.61 16.73
N LYS A 67 -7.41 15.75 17.47
CA LYS A 67 -6.11 16.18 16.96
C LYS A 67 -5.28 14.92 16.67
N HIS A 68 -4.78 14.81 15.45
CA HIS A 68 -4.02 13.65 14.99
C HIS A 68 -2.67 14.10 14.43
N PRO A 69 -1.59 13.33 14.65
CA PRO A 69 -0.31 13.60 14.00
C PRO A 69 -0.45 13.59 12.48
N ALA A 70 0.17 14.56 11.82
CA ALA A 70 0.15 14.69 10.37
C ALA A 70 1.25 13.85 9.72
N VAL A 71 0.91 13.14 8.65
CA VAL A 71 1.83 12.34 7.84
C VAL A 71 1.70 12.78 6.39
N ILE A 72 2.82 12.99 5.71
CA ILE A 72 2.83 13.30 4.29
C ILE A 72 3.33 12.05 3.55
N ILE A 73 2.52 11.55 2.63
CA ILE A 73 2.94 10.54 1.67
C ILE A 73 3.39 11.27 0.42
N TRP A 74 4.62 11.00 0.01
CA TRP A 74 5.17 11.42 -1.26
C TRP A 74 5.08 10.24 -2.24
N PRO A 75 4.11 10.23 -3.17
CA PRO A 75 4.00 9.19 -4.16
C PRO A 75 5.22 9.16 -5.08
N ASP A 76 5.55 7.96 -5.53
CA ASP A 76 6.51 7.75 -6.60
C ASP A 76 5.82 7.95 -7.98
N ILE A 77 6.58 7.74 -9.05
CA ILE A 77 6.18 7.80 -10.47
C ILE A 77 4.69 7.45 -10.69
N TYR A 78 4.00 8.31 -11.45
CA TYR A 78 2.54 8.35 -11.69
C TYR A 78 1.65 9.01 -10.62
N GLY A 79 2.19 9.52 -9.51
CA GLY A 79 1.47 10.43 -8.60
C GLY A 79 0.30 9.76 -7.85
N LEU A 80 -0.86 10.43 -7.77
CA LEU A 80 -2.04 9.96 -7.00
C LEU A 80 -2.73 8.73 -7.64
N ARG A 81 -2.18 7.55 -7.39
CA ARG A 81 -2.80 6.26 -7.72
C ARG A 81 -3.75 5.76 -6.62
N PRO A 82 -4.75 4.91 -6.94
CA PRO A 82 -5.63 4.29 -5.94
C PRO A 82 -4.85 3.61 -4.80
N ALA A 83 -3.74 2.95 -5.10
CA ALA A 83 -2.89 2.30 -4.09
C ALA A 83 -2.38 3.27 -3.00
N PHE A 84 -2.00 4.49 -3.37
CA PHE A 84 -1.56 5.49 -2.39
C PHE A 84 -2.72 6.03 -1.55
N ARG A 85 -3.93 6.10 -2.12
CA ARG A 85 -5.15 6.45 -1.37
C ARG A 85 -5.50 5.36 -0.35
N ASP A 86 -5.38 4.09 -0.74
CA ASP A 86 -5.63 2.96 0.16
C ASP A 86 -4.62 2.89 1.31
N MET A 87 -3.33 3.15 1.03
CA MET A 87 -2.31 3.27 2.08
C MET A 87 -2.61 4.43 3.03
N ALA A 88 -3.00 5.58 2.50
CA ALA A 88 -3.37 6.74 3.32
C ALA A 88 -4.60 6.43 4.19
N ARG A 89 -5.61 5.71 3.66
CA ARG A 89 -6.79 5.27 4.41
C ARG A 89 -6.41 4.33 5.56
N ARG A 90 -5.49 3.40 5.33
CA ARG A 90 -5.00 2.47 6.37
C ARG A 90 -4.31 3.23 7.51
N LEU A 91 -3.43 4.18 7.17
CA LEU A 91 -2.77 5.03 8.16
C LEU A 91 -3.77 5.92 8.91
N ALA A 92 -4.75 6.49 8.22
CA ALA A 92 -5.77 7.29 8.87
C ALA A 92 -6.68 6.45 9.80
N GLY A 93 -6.93 5.19 9.43
CA GLY A 93 -7.58 4.21 10.30
C GLY A 93 -6.81 3.96 11.61
N SER A 94 -5.49 4.13 11.60
CA SER A 94 -4.63 4.06 12.79
C SER A 94 -4.55 5.36 13.60
N GLY A 95 -5.28 6.42 13.22
CA GLY A 95 -5.32 7.68 13.96
C GLY A 95 -4.35 8.76 13.46
N TYR A 96 -3.98 8.73 12.18
CA TYR A 96 -3.12 9.76 11.57
C TYR A 96 -3.91 10.65 10.60
N ALA A 97 -3.52 11.92 10.47
CA ALA A 97 -4.00 12.79 9.40
C ALA A 97 -3.00 12.72 8.22
N VAL A 98 -3.40 12.15 7.09
CA VAL A 98 -2.48 11.81 6.00
C VAL A 98 -2.77 12.63 4.75
N LEU A 99 -1.75 13.29 4.23
CA LEU A 99 -1.79 14.04 2.97
C LEU A 99 -0.95 13.33 1.91
N VAL A 100 -1.56 12.97 0.78
CA VAL A 100 -0.90 12.39 -0.40
C VAL A 100 -0.75 13.48 -1.45
N VAL A 101 0.47 13.90 -1.75
CA VAL A 101 0.74 15.03 -2.66
C VAL A 101 0.96 14.54 -4.10
N ASN A 102 0.53 15.26 -5.13
CA ASN A 102 0.97 15.02 -6.50
C ASN A 102 2.35 15.67 -6.72
N PRO A 103 3.47 14.93 -6.81
CA PRO A 103 4.77 15.54 -7.06
C PRO A 103 4.90 16.11 -8.48
N PHE A 104 4.06 15.64 -9.42
CA PHE A 104 4.08 16.06 -10.82
C PHE A 104 3.16 17.25 -11.11
N TYR A 105 2.72 18.00 -10.08
CA TYR A 105 1.76 19.10 -10.25
C TYR A 105 2.20 20.20 -11.22
N ARG A 106 3.52 20.35 -11.46
CA ARG A 106 4.07 21.30 -12.43
C ARG A 106 3.92 20.86 -13.89
N SER A 107 3.75 19.56 -14.13
CA SER A 107 3.73 18.98 -15.47
C SER A 107 2.35 18.41 -15.83
N THR A 108 1.69 17.73 -14.89
CA THR A 108 0.45 17.01 -15.16
C THR A 108 -0.47 16.96 -13.94
N LYS A 109 -1.75 17.28 -14.17
CA LYS A 109 -2.83 17.11 -13.18
C LYS A 109 -3.08 15.62 -12.91
N ALA A 110 -3.26 15.24 -11.66
CA ALA A 110 -3.56 13.84 -11.33
C ALA A 110 -4.95 13.42 -11.85
N PRO A 111 -5.16 12.15 -12.26
CA PRO A 111 -4.20 11.05 -12.33
C PRO A 111 -3.33 11.08 -13.60
N VAL A 112 -2.03 10.81 -13.46
CA VAL A 112 -1.11 10.69 -14.59
C VAL A 112 -1.24 9.28 -15.16
N ILE A 113 -2.12 9.09 -16.14
CA ILE A 113 -2.30 7.81 -16.84
C ILE A 113 -1.50 7.91 -18.15
N ILE A 114 -0.42 7.12 -18.31
CA ILE A 114 0.19 6.91 -19.64
C ILE A 114 -0.65 5.83 -20.35
N PRO A 115 -1.14 6.06 -21.58
CA PRO A 115 -2.10 5.18 -22.26
C PRO A 115 -1.58 3.77 -22.63
N ALA A 116 -0.37 3.39 -22.24
CA ALA A 116 0.19 2.06 -22.53
C ALA A 116 -0.21 0.96 -21.53
N CYS A 117 -0.78 1.32 -20.36
CA CYS A 117 -1.15 0.35 -19.32
C CYS A 117 -2.66 0.03 -19.26
N ALA A 118 -3.44 0.58 -20.19
CA ALA A 118 -4.78 0.07 -20.46
C ALA A 118 -4.61 -1.19 -21.31
N GLU A 119 -4.61 -2.34 -20.65
CA GLU A 119 -4.61 -3.64 -21.31
C GLU A 119 -5.78 -3.67 -22.32
N PRO A 120 -5.53 -3.99 -23.61
CA PRO A 120 -6.62 -4.14 -24.55
C PRO A 120 -7.49 -5.32 -24.09
N ASP A 121 -8.78 -5.06 -23.89
CA ASP A 121 -9.82 -6.04 -23.59
C ASP A 121 -9.67 -7.26 -24.52
N SER A 122 -9.27 -8.40 -23.96
CA SER A 122 -9.06 -9.67 -24.65
C SER A 122 -10.38 -10.39 -25.02
N ARG A 123 -11.44 -9.63 -25.32
CA ARG A 123 -12.78 -10.14 -25.72
C ARG A 123 -13.26 -9.68 -27.10
N GLY A 124 -12.35 -9.40 -28.02
CA GLY A 124 -12.71 -9.10 -29.41
C GLY A 124 -11.79 -9.84 -30.37
N GLY A 125 -12.29 -10.89 -31.00
CA GLY A 125 -11.59 -11.64 -32.03
C GLY A 125 -11.10 -10.75 -33.18
N PHE A 126 -10.00 -11.16 -33.81
CA PHE A 126 -9.46 -10.52 -35.00
C PHE A 126 -10.45 -10.65 -36.17
N PRO A 127 -10.85 -9.57 -36.85
CA PRO A 127 -11.53 -9.65 -38.13
C PRO A 127 -10.55 -10.08 -39.22
N ASN A 128 -11.09 -10.85 -40.19
CA ASN A 128 -10.40 -11.52 -41.30
C ASN A 128 -9.45 -10.64 -42.12
#